data_AF-A0A1F9ETG7-F1
#
_entry.id   AF-A0A1F9ETG7-F1
#
_cell.length_a   1.000
_cell.length_b   1.000
_cell.length_c   1.000
_cell.angle_alpha   90.00
_cell.angle_beta   90.00
_cell.angle_gamma   90.00
#
_symmetry.space_group_name_H-M   'P 1'
#
loop_
_entity.id
_entity.type
_entity.pdbx_description
1 polymer ?
#
loop_
_entity_poly.entity_id
_entity_poly.type
_entity_poly.pdbx_seq_one_letter_code
_entity_poly.pdbx_strand_id
1 'polypeptide(L)' 'MDEKKKLSVVIEHWVEHNESHMGEYKKWAQRAGEMGLDLVKSEIEEAVEKLSQSNRHLEKALKSM' A
#
# COMPACT_ATOMS: atom_id res chain seq x y z
N MET A 1 9.07 -25.88 -5.77
CA MET A 1 9.60 -24.50 -5.86
C MET A 1 10.28 -24.23 -4.52
N ASP A 2 11.51 -23.74 -4.52
CA ASP A 2 12.25 -23.39 -3.30
C ASP A 2 11.44 -22.38 -2.46
N GLU A 3 11.34 -22.58 -1.13
CA GLU A 3 10.53 -21.73 -0.25
C GLU A 3 11.00 -20.27 -0.24
N LYS A 4 12.30 -20.02 -0.40
CA LYS A 4 12.86 -18.67 -0.52
C LYS A 4 12.41 -17.99 -1.81
N LYS A 5 12.38 -18.75 -2.92
CA LYS A 5 11.86 -18.27 -4.20
C LYS A 5 10.34 -18.03 -4.15
N LYS A 6 9.60 -18.87 -3.42
CA LYS A 6 8.16 -18.64 -3.20
C LYS A 6 7.93 -17.37 -2.38
N LEU A 7 8.75 -17.13 -1.35
CA LEU A 7 8.66 -15.96 -0.50
C LEU A 7 8.94 -14.67 -1.28
N SER A 8 9.95 -14.63 -2.16
CA SER A 8 10.22 -13.44 -2.98
C SER A 8 9.02 -13.07 -3.88
N VAL A 9 8.43 -14.07 -4.55
CA VAL A 9 7.25 -13.87 -5.41
C VAL A 9 6.04 -13.35 -4.61
N VAL A 10 5.83 -13.87 -3.40
CA VAL A 10 4.72 -13.43 -2.55
C VAL A 10 4.95 -12.00 -2.04
N ILE A 11 6.18 -11.62 -1.70
CA ILE A 11 6.48 -10.25 -1.26
C ILE A 11 6.30 -9.25 -2.41
N GLU A 12 6.74 -9.58 -3.63
CA GLU A 12 6.49 -8.76 -4.83
C GLU A 12 4.98 -8.56 -5.05
N HIS A 13 4.20 -9.64 -4.96
CA HIS A 13 2.75 -9.57 -5.09
C HIS A 13 2.09 -8.68 -4.01
N TRP A 14 2.57 -8.70 -2.77
CA TRP A 14 2.07 -7.81 -1.72
C TRP A 14 2.35 -6.33 -2.01
N VAL A 15 3.53 -6.01 -2.55
CA VAL A 15 3.87 -4.62 -2.95
C VAL A 15 2.91 -4.14 -4.03
N GLU A 16 2.73 -4.91 -5.11
CA GLU A 16 1.82 -4.59 -6.21
C GLU A 16 0.37 -4.42 -5.72
N HIS A 17 -0.09 -5.31 -4.84
CA HIS A 17 -1.44 -5.26 -4.30
C HIS A 17 -1.66 -4.01 -3.44
N ASN A 18 -0.68 -3.65 -2.61
CA ASN A 18 -0.73 -2.44 -1.80
C ASN A 18 -0.74 -1.19 -2.67
N GLU A 19 0.01 -1.14 -3.77
CA GLU A 19 -0.03 -0.01 -4.72
C GLU A 19 -1.41 0.15 -5.37
N SER A 20 -2.06 -0.96 -5.74
CA SER A 20 -3.44 -0.96 -6.24
C SER A 20 -4.41 -0.38 -5.20
N HIS A 21 -4.34 -0.85 -3.94
CA HIS A 21 -5.15 -0.33 -2.85
C HIS A 21 -4.90 1.15 -2.59
N MET A 22 -3.64 1.59 -2.56
CA MET A 22 -3.30 3.00 -2.40
C MET A 22 -3.93 3.86 -3.51
N GLY A 23 -3.93 3.38 -4.75
CA GLY A 23 -4.58 4.06 -5.87
C GLY A 23 -6.10 4.19 -5.68
N GLU A 24 -6.76 3.14 -5.21
CA GLU A 24 -8.20 3.16 -4.90
C GLU A 24 -8.51 4.07 -3.71
N TYR A 25 -7.73 4.00 -2.64
CA TYR A 25 -7.92 4.81 -1.44
C TYR A 25 -7.77 6.30 -1.75
N LYS A 26 -6.77 6.69 -2.55
CA LYS A 26 -6.61 8.08 -3.00
C LYS A 26 -7.85 8.60 -3.75
N LYS A 27 -8.48 7.78 -4.60
CA LYS A 27 -9.72 8.16 -5.30
C LYS A 27 -10.87 8.40 -4.31
N TRP A 28 -10.96 7.59 -3.26
CA TRP A 28 -11.99 7.76 -2.22
C TRP A 28 -11.69 8.91 -1.27
N ALA A 29 -10.43 9.17 -0.93
CA ALA A 29 -10.01 10.35 -0.18
C ALA A 29 -10.41 11.64 -0.91
N GLN A 30 -10.20 11.69 -2.23
CA GLN A 30 -10.64 12.82 -3.05
C GLN A 30 -12.16 13.00 -2.97
N ARG A 31 -12.95 11.93 -3.17
CA ARG A 31 -14.42 11.98 -3.06
C ARG A 31 -14.88 12.41 -1.67
N ALA A 32 -14.23 11.92 -0.61
CA ALA A 32 -14.53 12.34 0.75
C ALA A 32 -14.32 13.86 0.93
N GLY A 33 -13.25 14.42 0.34
CA GLY A 33 -13.04 15.86 0.30
C GLY A 33 -14.13 16.62 -0.47
N GLU A 34 -14.56 16.10 -1.63
CA GLU A 34 -15.67 16.67 -2.42
C GLU A 34 -17.01 16.64 -1.63
N MET A 35 -17.16 15.71 -0.69
CA MET A 35 -18.31 15.59 0.21
C MET A 35 -18.19 16.45 1.49
N GLY A 36 -17.10 17.19 1.68
CA GLY A 36 -16.84 17.96 2.90
C GLY A 36 -16.49 17.10 4.13
N LEU A 37 -16.09 15.84 3.93
CA LEU A 37 -15.71 14.91 4.98
C LEU A 37 -14.19 14.96 5.24
N ASP A 38 -13.69 16.12 5.66
CA ASP A 38 -12.25 16.40 5.75
C ASP A 38 -11.50 15.42 6.66
N LEU A 39 -12.10 15.04 7.80
CA LEU A 39 -11.49 14.06 8.71
C LEU A 39 -11.40 12.67 8.06
N VAL A 40 -12.45 12.24 7.35
CA VAL A 40 -12.47 10.93 6.65
C VAL A 40 -11.40 10.92 5.56
N LYS A 41 -11.30 12.01 4.78
CA LYS A 41 -10.23 12.19 3.80
C LYS A 41 -8.85 12.04 4.45
N SER A 42 -8.61 12.76 5.55
CA SER A 42 -7.33 12.75 6.26
C SER A 42 -6.95 11.36 6.75
N GLU A 43 -7.89 10.60 7.32
CA GLU A 43 -7.63 9.23 7.78
C GLU A 43 -7.33 8.27 6.63
N ILE A 44 -8.01 8.43 5.47
CA ILE A 44 -7.72 7.63 4.27
C ILE A 44 -6.33 7.97 3.71
N GLU A 45 -5.95 9.26 3.69
CA GLU A 45 -4.62 9.69 3.26
C GLU A 45 -3.52 9.15 4.19
N GLU A 46 -3.74 9.13 5.50
CA GLU A 46 -2.81 8.51 6.46
C GLU A 46 -2.70 7.00 6.24
N ALA A 47 -3.81 6.31 5.96
CA ALA A 47 -3.77 4.88 5.63
C ALA A 47 -2.93 4.60 4.36
N VAL A 48 -3.02 5.46 3.34
CA VAL A 48 -2.18 5.39 2.14
C VAL A 48 -0.70 5.57 2.47
N GLU A 49 -0.36 6.50 3.37
CA GLU A 49 1.03 6.71 3.80
C GLU A 49 1.57 5.51 4.57
N LYS A 50 0.78 4.91 5.47
CA LYS A 50 1.15 3.67 6.18
C LYS A 50 1.38 2.50 5.22
N LEU A 51 0.54 2.35 4.19
CA LEU A 51 0.73 1.36 3.12
C LEU A 51 2.03 1.61 2.34
N SER A 52 2.35 2.87 2.03
CA SER A 52 3.63 3.22 1.40
C SER A 52 4.83 2.81 2.27
N GLN A 53 4.75 3.06 3.58
CA GLN A 53 5.80 2.67 4.53
C GLN A 53 5.95 1.14 4.59
N SER A 54 4.84 0.39 4.60
CA SER A 54 4.85 -1.07 4.49
C SER A 54 5.59 -1.54 3.24
N ASN A 55 5.27 -0.97 2.07
CA ASN A 55 5.95 -1.31 0.81
C ASN A 55 7.46 -1.07 0.87
N ARG A 56 7.91 0.05 1.47
CA ARG A 56 9.35 0.31 1.65
C ARG A 56 10.04 -0.77 2.50
N HIS A 57 9.36 -1.35 3.48
CA HIS A 57 9.90 -2.47 4.27
C HIS A 57 9.92 -3.78 3.47
N LEU A 58 8.87 -4.05 2.69
CA LEU A 58 8.80 -5.21 1.79
C LEU A 58 9.90 -5.18 0.71
N GLU A 59 10.13 -4.02 0.09
CA GLU A 59 11.21 -3.84 -0.88
C GLU A 59 12.59 -4.03 -0.25
N LYS A 60 12.80 -3.55 0.99
CA LYS A 60 14.04 -3.80 1.73
C LYS A 60 14.22 -5.28 2.05
N ALA A 61 13.13 -5.99 2.37
CA ALA A 61 13.16 -7.43 2.59
C ALA A 61 13.61 -8.16 1.31
N LEU A 62 13.02 -7.84 0.14
CA LEU A 62 13.43 -8.38 -1.16
C LEU A 62 14.92 -8.13 -1.48
N LYS A 63 15.41 -6.92 -1.22
CA LYS A 63 16.83 -6.56 -1.44
C LYS A 63 17.79 -7.30 -0.52
N SER A 64 17.30 -7.85 0.59
CA SER A 64 18.11 -8.54 1.60
C SER A 64 18.03 -10.07 1.49
N MET A 65 17.30 -10.59 0.49
CA MET A 65 17.20 -12.04 0.24
C MET A 65 18.41 -12.58 -0.51
#